data_AF-A0A7K3E1P4-F1
#
_entry.id   AF-A0A7K3E1P4-F1
#
_cell.length_a   1.000
_cell.length_b   1.000
_cell.length_c   1.000
_cell.angle_alpha   90.00
_cell.angle_beta   90.00
_cell.angle_gamma   90.00
#
_symmetry.space_group_name_H-M   'P 1'
#
loop_
_entity.id
_entity.type
_entity.pdbx_description
1 polymer ?
#
loop_
_entity_poly.entity_id
_entity_poly.type
_entity_poly.pdbx_seq_one_letter_code
_entity_poly.pdbx_strand_id
1 'polypeptide(L)'
;MLLVVLRQLACHQMEDSTEDEIMLRSGGAQVFPNEGEHVITAGNSAFMEKPIISAGDVNVELWEEDWPDPDDYLGTVTIPANATGARTGEFTRDEAHYTLHYTAVQF
;
A
#
# COMPACT_ATOMS: atom_id res chain seq x y z
N MET A 1 1.62 21.18 -5.15
CA MET A 1 0.88 19.99 -4.69
C MET A 1 1.54 18.75 -5.28
N LEU A 2 1.23 17.57 -4.76
CA LEU A 2 1.74 16.29 -5.24
C LEU A 2 0.57 15.39 -5.64
N LEU A 3 0.66 14.78 -6.83
CA LEU A 3 -0.17 13.66 -7.25
C LEU A 3 0.68 12.39 -7.17
N VAL A 4 0.24 11.43 -6.38
CA VAL A 4 0.76 10.07 -6.36
C VAL A 4 -0.27 9.16 -7.00
N VAL A 5 0.16 8.30 -7.92
CA VAL A 5 -0.68 7.22 -8.46
C VAL A 5 -0.08 5.90 -8.00
N LEU A 6 -0.78 5.20 -7.10
CA LEU A 6 -0.45 3.83 -6.69
C LEU A 6 -0.78 2.91 -7.86
N ARG A 7 0.21 2.17 -8.37
CA ARG A 7 0.08 1.36 -9.58
C ARG A 7 -0.16 -0.09 -9.24
N GLN A 8 0.75 -0.65 -8.44
CA GLN A 8 0.82 -2.08 -8.17
C GLN A 8 1.37 -2.31 -6.77
N LEU A 9 0.84 -3.30 -6.08
CA LEU A 9 1.44 -3.88 -4.89
C LEU A 9 1.84 -5.32 -5.20
N ALA A 10 3.14 -5.61 -5.13
CA ALA A 10 3.67 -6.96 -5.29
C ALA A 10 3.85 -7.60 -3.92
N CYS A 11 3.35 -8.83 -3.75
CA CYS A 11 3.53 -9.64 -2.56
C CYS A 11 4.74 -10.56 -2.75
N HIS A 12 5.74 -10.46 -1.88
CA HIS A 12 6.89 -11.38 -1.87
C HIS A 12 6.76 -12.39 -0.74
N GLN A 13 6.26 -11.94 0.41
CA GLN A 13 5.99 -12.75 1.59
C GLN A 13 4.75 -12.15 2.29
N MET A 14 3.81 -13.03 2.60
CA MET A 14 2.60 -12.74 3.38
C MET A 14 2.97 -12.66 4.87
N GLU A 15 2.18 -11.93 5.66
CA GLU A 15 2.18 -12.11 7.12
C GLU A 15 1.72 -13.54 7.42
N ASP A 16 0.65 -13.93 6.73
CA ASP A 16 -0.10 -15.10 7.06
C ASP A 16 0.31 -16.32 6.23
N SER A 17 -0.07 -17.52 6.70
CA SER A 17 0.44 -18.77 6.13
C SER A 17 -0.22 -19.19 4.82
N THR A 18 -1.39 -18.64 4.50
CA THR A 18 -2.21 -19.02 3.34
C THR A 18 -2.38 -17.89 2.33
N GLU A 19 -2.94 -16.77 2.77
CA GLU A 19 -3.23 -15.56 2.00
C GLU A 19 -3.36 -14.38 2.96
N ASP A 20 -3.14 -13.16 2.47
CA ASP A 20 -3.38 -11.93 3.24
C ASP A 20 -4.60 -11.19 2.67
N GLU A 21 -5.42 -10.62 3.54
CA GLU A 21 -6.57 -9.77 3.23
C GLU A 21 -6.17 -8.28 3.26
N ILE A 22 -5.52 -7.81 2.20
CA ILE A 22 -4.85 -6.51 2.28
C ILE A 22 -5.76 -5.28 2.05
N MET A 23 -5.41 -4.21 2.76
CA MET A 23 -5.91 -2.84 2.55
C MET A 23 -4.76 -1.83 2.56
N LEU A 24 -4.80 -0.87 1.63
CA LEU A 24 -3.97 0.33 1.70
C LEU A 24 -4.77 1.50 2.24
N ARG A 25 -4.17 2.23 3.19
CA ARG A 25 -4.75 3.43 3.80
C ARG A 25 -3.82 4.64 3.59
N SER A 26 -4.39 5.81 3.44
CA SER A 26 -3.64 7.08 3.36
C SER A 26 -4.48 8.21 3.93
N GLY A 27 -3.88 9.01 4.81
CA GLY A 27 -4.58 10.11 5.49
C GLY A 27 -5.75 9.64 6.36
N GLY A 28 -5.67 8.42 6.92
CA GLY A 28 -6.70 7.81 7.75
C GLY A 28 -7.89 7.21 6.99
N ALA A 29 -7.86 7.20 5.66
CA ALA A 29 -8.90 6.59 4.83
C ALA A 29 -8.33 5.45 3.98
N GLN A 30 -9.13 4.41 3.77
CA GLN A 30 -8.80 3.35 2.81
C GLN A 30 -8.79 3.91 1.38
N VAL A 31 -7.77 3.54 0.62
CA VAL A 31 -7.59 3.92 -0.79
C VAL A 31 -7.60 2.70 -1.72
N PHE A 32 -7.30 1.51 -1.19
CA PHE A 32 -7.39 0.25 -1.91
C PHE A 32 -7.71 -0.90 -0.95
N PRO A 33 -8.58 -1.86 -1.35
CA PRO A 33 -9.54 -1.73 -2.45
C PRO A 33 -10.55 -0.61 -2.16
N ASN A 34 -11.55 -0.38 -3.03
CA ASN A 34 -12.53 0.68 -2.80
C ASN A 34 -13.40 0.41 -1.56
N GLU A 35 -13.68 -0.86 -1.28
CA GLU A 35 -14.47 -1.38 -0.17
C GLU A 35 -13.93 -2.77 0.19
N GLY A 36 -14.00 -3.15 1.47
CA GLY A 36 -13.52 -4.44 1.98
C GLY A 36 -12.00 -4.63 1.82
N GLU A 37 -11.61 -5.87 1.63
CA GLU A 37 -10.24 -6.35 1.53
C GLU A 37 -9.91 -6.90 0.13
N HIS A 38 -8.62 -7.03 -0.16
CA HIS A 38 -8.15 -7.68 -1.38
C HIS A 38 -7.26 -8.86 -1.03
N VAL A 39 -7.75 -10.07 -1.27
CA VAL A 39 -6.97 -11.30 -1.07
C VAL A 39 -5.77 -11.35 -2.02
N ILE A 40 -4.58 -11.57 -1.47
CA ILE A 40 -3.33 -11.72 -2.24
C ILE A 40 -2.46 -12.82 -1.65
N THR A 41 -1.67 -13.46 -2.52
CA THR A 41 -0.68 -14.47 -2.12
C THR A 41 0.73 -14.17 -2.59
N ALA A 42 1.72 -14.74 -1.91
CA ALA A 42 3.13 -14.57 -2.25
C ALA A 42 3.43 -14.91 -3.73
N GLY A 43 4.17 -14.02 -4.39
CA GLY A 43 4.50 -14.10 -5.81
C GLY A 43 3.45 -13.48 -6.74
N ASN A 44 2.28 -13.06 -6.23
CA ASN A 44 1.25 -12.36 -6.99
C ASN A 44 1.31 -10.84 -6.80
N SER A 45 0.46 -10.13 -7.56
CA SER A 45 0.40 -8.68 -7.51
C SER A 45 -1.02 -8.15 -7.68
N ALA A 46 -1.37 -7.14 -6.89
CA ALA A 46 -2.58 -6.36 -7.02
C ALA A 46 -2.31 -5.12 -7.89
N PHE A 47 -3.08 -4.91 -8.96
CA PHE A 47 -3.02 -3.71 -9.82
C PHE A 47 -4.20 -2.80 -9.50
N MET A 48 -3.96 -1.52 -9.20
CA MET A 48 -4.96 -0.69 -8.51
C MET A 48 -5.21 0.70 -9.07
N GLU A 49 -4.22 1.35 -9.69
CA GLU A 49 -4.36 2.68 -10.31
C GLU A 49 -5.08 3.72 -9.42
N LYS A 50 -4.61 3.90 -8.18
CA LYS A 50 -5.23 4.77 -7.17
C LYS A 50 -4.55 6.14 -7.07
N PRO A 51 -5.24 7.24 -7.42
CA PRO A 51 -4.70 8.59 -7.28
C PRO A 51 -4.85 9.10 -5.84
N ILE A 52 -3.81 9.74 -5.33
CA ILE A 52 -3.78 10.46 -4.05
C ILE A 52 -3.21 11.86 -4.32
N ILE A 53 -3.93 12.90 -3.88
CA ILE A 53 -3.48 14.28 -3.98
C ILE A 53 -3.17 14.80 -2.57
N SER A 54 -1.99 15.36 -2.37
CA SER A 54 -1.58 15.95 -1.09
C SER A 54 -0.86 17.29 -1.28
N ALA A 55 -0.95 18.15 -0.27
CA ALA A 55 -0.17 19.39 -0.17
C ALA A 55 1.21 19.17 0.47
N GLY A 56 1.46 18.00 1.05
CA GLY A 56 2.72 17.62 1.67
C GLY A 56 3.09 16.18 1.34
N ASP A 57 3.81 15.54 2.26
CA ASP A 57 4.16 14.14 2.15
C ASP A 57 2.88 13.28 2.10
N VAL A 58 2.99 12.11 1.46
CA VAL A 58 1.93 11.10 1.40
C VAL A 58 2.42 9.89 2.19
N ASN A 59 1.69 9.51 3.23
CA ASN A 59 1.94 8.26 3.95
C ASN A 59 0.93 7.23 3.46
N VAL A 60 1.44 6.15 2.89
CA VAL A 60 0.64 4.99 2.49
C VAL A 60 0.93 3.89 3.49
N GLU A 61 -0.09 3.46 4.22
CA GLU A 61 -0.05 2.35 5.17
C GLU A 61 -0.57 1.08 4.49
N LEU A 62 0.04 -0.06 4.77
CA LEU A 62 -0.47 -1.38 4.42
C LEU A 62 -0.97 -2.08 5.68
N TRP A 63 -2.18 -2.61 5.58
CA TRP A 63 -2.87 -3.35 6.62
C TRP A 63 -3.35 -4.69 6.05
N GLU A 64 -3.47 -5.66 6.94
CA GLU A 64 -4.00 -7.01 6.72
C GLU A 64 -5.27 -7.13 7.61
N GLU A 65 -6.34 -7.75 7.12
CA GLU A 65 -7.57 -7.96 7.89
C GLU A 65 -7.57 -9.34 8.54
N ASP A 66 -7.09 -9.39 9.78
CA ASP A 66 -7.30 -10.58 10.61
C ASP A 66 -8.70 -10.56 11.22
N TRP A 67 -9.42 -11.67 11.16
CA TRP A 67 -10.67 -11.88 11.91
C TRP A 67 -10.68 -13.26 12.57
N PRO A 68 -10.88 -13.34 13.90
CA PRO A 68 -11.53 -12.35 14.77
C PRO A 68 -10.59 -11.38 15.52
N ASP A 69 -9.30 -11.39 15.19
CA ASP A 69 -8.32 -10.51 15.83
C ASP A 69 -8.33 -9.10 15.21
N PRO A 70 -7.55 -8.12 15.70
CA PRO A 70 -7.48 -6.79 15.08
C PRO A 70 -6.60 -6.78 13.81
N ASP A 71 -6.96 -5.97 12.81
CA ASP A 71 -6.15 -5.75 11.60
C ASP A 71 -4.66 -5.55 11.91
N ASP A 72 -3.78 -6.26 11.19
CA ASP A 72 -2.35 -6.16 11.35
C ASP A 72 -1.73 -5.05 10.50
N TYR A 73 -0.78 -4.33 11.10
CA TYR A 73 -0.11 -3.21 10.45
C TYR A 73 1.24 -3.62 9.84
N LEU A 74 1.23 -3.84 8.53
CA LEU A 74 2.38 -4.35 7.78
C LEU A 74 3.42 -3.27 7.40
N GLY A 75 3.08 -1.99 7.56
CA GLY A 75 4.06 -0.90 7.48
C GLY A 75 3.56 0.37 6.80
N THR A 76 4.47 1.33 6.63
CA THR A 76 4.22 2.60 5.92
C THR A 76 5.30 2.88 4.89
N VAL A 77 4.87 3.28 3.70
CA VAL A 77 5.70 3.96 2.70
C VAL A 77 5.41 5.45 2.77
N THR A 78 6.42 6.24 3.18
CA THR A 78 6.37 7.71 3.11
C THR A 78 6.90 8.19 1.77
N ILE A 79 6.06 8.89 1.02
CA ILE A 79 6.36 9.50 -0.27
C ILE A 79 6.55 11.00 -0.04
N PRO A 80 7.79 11.52 -0.18
CA PRO A 80 8.07 12.94 0.03
C PRO A 80 7.29 13.86 -0.92
N ALA A 81 6.91 15.05 -0.46
CA ALA A 81 6.19 16.06 -1.24
C ALA A 81 6.89 16.49 -2.55
N ASN A 82 8.21 16.26 -2.63
CA ASN A 82 9.06 16.55 -3.79
C ASN A 82 9.38 15.30 -4.63
N ALA A 83 8.75 14.15 -4.35
CA ALA A 83 8.92 12.94 -5.14
C ALA A 83 8.46 13.16 -6.59
N THR A 84 9.20 12.58 -7.52
CA THR A 84 8.90 12.65 -8.96
C THR A 84 9.23 11.32 -9.64
N GLY A 85 8.49 11.04 -10.71
CA GLY A 85 8.69 9.88 -11.57
C GLY A 85 8.15 8.57 -10.99
N ALA A 86 8.48 7.46 -11.65
CA ALA A 86 8.16 6.12 -11.17
C ALA A 86 9.12 5.71 -10.05
N ARG A 87 8.59 5.17 -8.96
CA ARG A 87 9.33 4.80 -7.76
C ARG A 87 8.73 3.57 -7.10
N THR A 88 9.45 3.03 -6.12
CA THR A 88 8.99 1.95 -5.26
C THR A 88 9.12 2.33 -3.79
N GLY A 89 8.36 1.63 -2.94
CA GLY A 89 8.51 1.60 -1.49
C GLY A 89 8.20 0.21 -0.98
N GLU A 90 8.67 -0.12 0.21
CA GLU A 90 8.52 -1.47 0.79
C GLU A 90 7.77 -1.43 2.12
N PHE A 91 6.99 -2.48 2.35
CA PHE A 91 6.37 -2.81 3.64
C PHE A 91 7.04 -4.09 4.14
N THR A 92 7.59 -4.05 5.35
CA THR A 92 8.44 -5.11 5.91
C THR A 92 8.21 -5.37 7.41
N ARG A 93 7.05 -4.97 7.94
CA ARG A 93 6.67 -5.30 9.33
C ARG A 93 5.90 -6.63 9.34
N ASP A 94 5.79 -7.21 10.53
CA ASP A 94 5.09 -8.49 10.77
C ASP A 94 5.48 -9.61 9.82
N GLU A 95 6.78 -9.83 9.66
CA GLU A 95 7.31 -10.94 8.85
C GLU A 95 6.85 -10.94 7.38
N ALA A 96 6.11 -9.94 6.94
CA ALA A 96 5.63 -9.73 5.58
C ALA A 96 6.67 -8.96 4.74
N HIS A 97 6.56 -9.08 3.42
CA HIS A 97 7.34 -8.28 2.47
C HIS A 97 6.53 -7.95 1.22
N TYR A 98 6.25 -6.66 1.06
CA TYR A 98 5.55 -6.13 -0.11
C TYR A 98 6.34 -4.99 -0.76
N THR A 99 6.20 -4.86 -2.09
CA THR A 99 6.70 -3.69 -2.84
C THR A 99 5.55 -2.93 -3.48
N LEU A 100 5.40 -1.67 -3.12
CA LEU A 100 4.50 -0.72 -3.74
C LEU A 100 5.20 -0.02 -4.90
N HIS A 101 4.66 -0.16 -6.10
CA HIS A 101 5.03 0.63 -7.28
C HIS A 101 4.09 1.82 -7.42
N TYR A 102 4.64 3.02 -7.55
CA TYR A 102 3.86 4.25 -7.70
C TYR A 102 4.52 5.25 -8.66
N THR A 103 3.75 6.23 -9.11
CA THR A 103 4.26 7.38 -9.88
C THR A 103 3.93 8.67 -9.15
N ALA A 104 4.89 9.60 -9.08
CA ALA A 104 4.71 10.89 -8.43
C ALA A 104 4.89 12.05 -9.44
N VAL A 105 3.97 13.02 -9.40
CA VAL A 105 4.00 14.22 -10.25
C VAL A 105 3.72 15.45 -9.39
N GLN A 106 4.62 16.42 -9.44
CA GLN A 106 4.44 17.72 -8.79
C GLN A 106 3.76 18.70 -9.73
N PHE A 107 2.79 19.47 -9.22
CA PHE A 107 2.05 20.49 -9.98
C PHE A 107 1.53 21.61 -9.08
#